data_AF-A0A9Q9ASA6-F1
#
_entry.id   AF-A0A9Q9ASA6-F1
#
_cell.length_a   1.000
_cell.length_b   1.000
_cell.length_c   1.000
_cell.angle_alpha   90.00
_cell.angle_beta   90.00
_cell.angle_gamma   90.00
#
_symmetry.space_group_name_H-M   'P 1'
#
loop_
_entity.id
_entity.type
_entity.pdbx_description
1 polymer ?
#
loop_
_entity_poly.entity_id
_entity_poly.type
_entity_poly.pdbx_seq_one_letter_code
_entity_poly.pdbx_strand_id
1 'polypeptide(L)'
;MSTSNGLSYSATFSQGLPAKKQQSVAPQTQETVKQKEPERQPESHRKREPSPSHVPRTDREEEDVYIVTLLTDKPLHERMTDLRKKYFPKKINKLAAHLTLYHALPGSKLNSHVIPSLLEVTKRTPPFRVEATEPFRMKKGFAISVSTQNGGRQAKQIHGNLQSQWTGEGWLSDQDAGGCRVHYTLMNKVDDELEVQNALDELKTFWKGDSGTAEGLALWRYDRGFWRWERKFAFKGAVGGSATA
;
A
#
# COMPACT_ATOMS: atom_id res chain seq x y z
N MET A 1 26.08 23.61 -13.04
CA MET A 1 25.50 22.97 -14.24
C MET A 1 24.73 21.74 -13.82
N SER A 2 23.58 21.55 -14.48
CA SER A 2 22.44 20.72 -14.09
C SER A 2 22.72 19.23 -13.95
N THR A 3 22.17 18.61 -12.90
CA THR A 3 21.75 17.20 -12.90
C THR A 3 20.44 17.05 -12.14
N SER A 4 19.36 17.56 -12.75
CA SER A 4 17.99 17.17 -12.43
C SER A 4 17.56 16.10 -13.44
N ASN A 5 17.41 14.85 -12.98
CA ASN A 5 16.39 13.89 -13.44
C ASN A 5 16.69 12.49 -12.90
N GLY A 6 16.24 12.23 -11.68
CA GLY A 6 15.95 10.88 -11.21
C GLY A 6 14.44 10.76 -11.06
N LEU A 7 13.76 10.37 -12.14
CA LEU A 7 12.36 9.93 -12.06
C LEU A 7 12.27 8.83 -11.00
N SER A 8 11.52 9.08 -9.94
CA SER A 8 11.27 8.10 -8.87
C SER A 8 10.62 6.86 -9.47
N TYR A 9 11.29 5.72 -9.34
CA TYR A 9 10.97 4.41 -9.94
C TYR A 9 9.55 3.90 -9.67
N SER A 10 8.87 4.47 -8.69
CA SER A 10 7.45 4.29 -8.37
C SER A 10 6.50 4.69 -9.51
N ALA A 11 6.89 5.62 -10.40
CA ALA A 11 6.02 6.16 -11.44
C ALA A 11 5.96 5.30 -12.73
N THR A 12 6.99 4.50 -13.02
CA THR A 12 7.13 3.83 -14.34
C THR A 12 6.52 2.43 -14.41
N PHE A 13 6.23 1.76 -13.30
CA PHE A 13 5.66 0.39 -13.34
C PHE A 13 4.13 0.32 -13.33
N SER A 14 3.44 1.46 -13.26
CA SER A 14 1.96 1.53 -13.23
C SER A 14 1.32 1.91 -14.57
N GLN A 15 2.09 2.14 -15.64
CA GLN A 15 1.49 2.44 -16.95
C GLN A 15 0.86 1.16 -17.54
N GLY A 16 -0.47 1.17 -17.58
CA GLY A 16 -1.31 0.03 -17.93
C GLY A 16 -1.35 -0.28 -19.43
N LEU A 17 -1.51 -1.56 -19.74
CA LEU A 17 -1.88 -2.04 -21.07
C LEU A 17 -3.41 -1.89 -21.28
N PRO A 18 -3.89 -1.46 -22.46
CA PRO A 18 -5.31 -1.29 -22.73
C PRO A 18 -5.96 -2.64 -23.10
N ALA A 19 -7.13 -2.91 -22.53
CA ALA A 19 -7.96 -4.07 -22.88
C ALA A 19 -8.76 -3.80 -24.18
N LYS A 20 -8.56 -4.63 -25.21
CA LYS A 20 -9.41 -4.67 -26.41
C LYS A 20 -10.77 -5.31 -26.08
N LYS A 21 -11.85 -4.62 -26.46
CA LYS A 21 -13.22 -5.16 -26.51
C LYS A 21 -13.36 -6.13 -27.69
N GLN A 22 -13.97 -7.29 -27.47
CA GLN A 22 -14.60 -8.08 -28.52
C GLN A 22 -15.99 -8.56 -28.05
N GLN A 23 -16.96 -8.35 -28.93
CA GLN A 23 -18.36 -8.78 -28.85
C GLN A 23 -18.53 -10.18 -29.47
N SER A 24 -19.45 -10.99 -28.94
CA SER A 24 -20.12 -12.10 -29.63
C SER A 24 -21.36 -12.47 -28.80
N VAL A 25 -22.60 -12.17 -29.22
CA VAL A 25 -23.52 -12.91 -30.11
C VAL A 25 -23.79 -14.35 -29.67
N ALA A 26 -25.04 -14.61 -29.30
CA ALA A 26 -25.59 -15.91 -28.89
C ALA A 26 -26.08 -16.74 -30.09
N PRO A 27 -26.24 -18.07 -29.91
CA PRO A 27 -27.54 -18.67 -30.16
C PRO A 27 -27.99 -19.77 -29.16
N GLN A 28 -29.30 -19.95 -29.08
CA GLN A 28 -30.06 -21.06 -28.47
C GLN A 28 -29.66 -22.40 -29.11
N THR A 29 -29.76 -23.60 -28.49
CA THR A 29 -31.02 -24.25 -28.07
C THR A 29 -30.76 -25.56 -27.28
N GLN A 30 -31.80 -25.98 -26.56
CA GLN A 30 -32.23 -27.35 -26.20
C GLN A 30 -31.79 -28.00 -24.88
N GLU A 31 -32.83 -28.21 -24.06
CA GLU A 31 -32.88 -28.86 -22.76
C GLU A 31 -32.70 -30.38 -22.88
N THR A 32 -32.02 -30.97 -21.90
CA THR A 32 -32.25 -32.37 -21.52
C THR A 32 -32.09 -32.48 -20.01
N VAL A 33 -33.19 -32.87 -19.36
CA VAL A 33 -33.31 -33.02 -17.90
C VAL A 33 -32.50 -34.24 -17.44
N LYS A 34 -31.54 -34.03 -16.54
CA LYS A 34 -31.00 -35.07 -15.66
C LYS A 34 -30.69 -34.47 -14.28
N GLN A 35 -31.45 -34.93 -13.28
CA GLN A 35 -31.27 -34.61 -11.87
C GLN A 35 -29.96 -35.20 -11.35
N LYS A 36 -29.13 -34.38 -10.67
CA LYS A 36 -28.06 -34.82 -9.78
C LYS A 36 -27.64 -33.70 -8.82
N GLU A 37 -27.78 -33.99 -7.53
CA GLU A 37 -27.15 -33.41 -6.31
C GLU A 37 -27.08 -31.86 -6.13
N PRO A 38 -27.12 -31.35 -4.89
CA PRO A 38 -27.06 -29.92 -4.66
C PRO A 38 -25.65 -29.39 -4.98
N GLU A 39 -25.51 -28.93 -6.22
CA GLU A 39 -24.37 -28.19 -6.73
C GLU A 39 -24.18 -26.95 -5.84
N ARG A 40 -23.09 -26.93 -5.06
CA ARG A 40 -22.69 -25.72 -4.34
C ARG A 40 -22.44 -24.65 -5.39
N GLN A 41 -23.37 -23.71 -5.48
CA GLN A 41 -23.26 -22.55 -6.35
C GLN A 41 -21.90 -21.89 -6.09
N PRO A 42 -21.09 -21.62 -7.13
CA PRO A 42 -19.91 -20.80 -6.96
C PRO A 42 -20.40 -19.44 -6.46
N GLU A 43 -20.04 -19.11 -5.23
CA GLU A 43 -20.37 -17.82 -4.63
C GLU A 43 -19.98 -16.73 -5.62
N SER A 44 -21.01 -16.07 -6.18
CA SER A 44 -20.82 -14.90 -7.02
C SER A 44 -19.84 -13.99 -6.30
N HIS A 45 -18.74 -13.62 -6.96
CA HIS A 45 -17.80 -12.62 -6.45
C HIS A 45 -18.52 -11.28 -6.33
N ARG A 46 -19.34 -11.12 -5.28
CA ARG A 46 -19.92 -9.84 -4.90
C ARG A 46 -18.73 -8.91 -4.70
N LYS A 47 -18.71 -7.82 -5.46
CA LYS A 47 -17.75 -6.73 -5.23
C LYS A 47 -17.92 -6.32 -3.77
N ARG A 48 -16.95 -6.69 -2.93
CA ARG A 48 -16.99 -6.33 -1.51
C ARG A 48 -16.86 -4.82 -1.43
N GLU A 49 -17.88 -4.17 -0.91
CA GLU A 49 -17.80 -2.77 -0.52
C GLU A 49 -16.71 -2.61 0.55
N PRO A 50 -16.00 -1.47 0.60
CA PRO A 50 -15.06 -1.19 1.66
C PRO A 50 -15.73 -1.31 3.04
N SER A 51 -15.00 -1.80 4.04
CA SER A 51 -15.46 -1.72 5.43
C SER A 51 -15.77 -0.25 5.76
N PRO A 52 -16.87 0.07 6.47
CA PRO A 52 -17.15 1.44 6.92
C PRO A 52 -15.97 2.07 7.68
N SER A 53 -15.21 1.28 8.43
CA SER A 53 -13.99 1.70 9.14
C SER A 53 -12.84 2.19 8.24
N HIS A 54 -12.93 1.96 6.92
CA HIS A 54 -11.95 2.39 5.92
C HIS A 54 -12.42 3.60 5.11
N VAL A 55 -13.64 4.09 5.37
CA VAL A 55 -14.21 5.22 4.64
C VAL A 55 -13.88 6.53 5.39
N PRO A 56 -13.41 7.59 4.70
CA PRO A 56 -13.24 8.90 5.30
C PRO A 56 -14.55 9.41 5.92
N ARG A 57 -14.47 10.15 7.03
CA ARG A 57 -15.63 10.69 7.75
C ARG A 57 -15.92 12.12 7.31
N THR A 58 -16.26 12.30 6.05
CA THR A 58 -16.59 13.60 5.45
C THR A 58 -18.10 13.79 5.32
N ASP A 59 -18.52 15.04 5.21
CA ASP A 59 -19.93 15.48 5.14
C ASP A 59 -20.62 15.05 3.82
N ARG A 60 -19.80 14.64 2.84
CA ARG A 60 -20.21 14.17 1.51
C ARG A 60 -19.35 12.97 1.11
N GLU A 61 -19.86 12.19 0.16
CA GLU A 61 -19.08 11.14 -0.48
C GLU A 61 -17.87 11.72 -1.22
N GLU A 62 -16.74 11.05 -1.10
CA GLU A 62 -15.49 11.43 -1.77
C GLU A 62 -15.39 10.68 -3.10
N GLU A 63 -15.33 11.44 -4.20
CA GLU A 63 -15.13 10.88 -5.54
C GLU A 63 -13.79 10.15 -5.67
N ASP A 64 -12.76 10.72 -5.04
CA ASP A 64 -11.41 10.19 -5.01
C ASP A 64 -10.90 10.12 -3.58
N VAL A 65 -10.19 9.04 -3.27
CA VAL A 65 -9.42 8.89 -2.03
C VAL A 65 -7.95 8.65 -2.35
N TYR A 66 -7.09 9.08 -1.45
CA TYR A 66 -5.65 9.09 -1.65
C TYR A 66 -4.92 8.23 -0.62
N ILE A 67 -3.87 7.56 -1.08
CA ILE A 67 -2.98 6.73 -0.28
C ILE A 67 -1.67 7.50 -0.09
N VAL A 68 -1.11 7.42 1.11
CA VAL A 68 0.26 7.90 1.38
C VAL A 68 1.12 6.71 1.77
N THR A 69 2.27 6.58 1.12
CA THR A 69 3.26 5.54 1.42
C THR A 69 4.62 6.13 1.75
N LEU A 70 5.41 5.43 2.56
CA LEU A 70 6.85 5.68 2.68
C LEU A 70 7.55 5.21 1.39
N LEU A 71 8.37 6.08 0.81
CA LEU A 71 9.16 5.80 -0.38
C LEU A 71 10.55 5.33 0.03
N THR A 72 10.91 4.10 -0.32
CA THR A 72 12.26 3.56 -0.13
C THR A 72 13.11 3.72 -1.38
N ASP A 73 14.42 3.58 -1.21
CA ASP A 73 15.36 3.49 -2.32
C ASP A 73 14.97 2.38 -3.31
N LYS A 74 15.44 2.56 -4.54
CA LYS A 74 15.15 1.64 -5.64
C LYS A 74 15.56 0.20 -5.32
N PRO A 75 16.80 -0.08 -4.83
CA PRO A 75 17.23 -1.45 -4.61
C PRO A 75 16.35 -2.22 -3.61
N LEU A 76 16.01 -1.63 -2.47
CA LEU A 76 15.12 -2.27 -1.50
C LEU A 76 13.71 -2.46 -2.10
N HIS A 77 13.19 -1.45 -2.79
CA HIS A 77 11.87 -1.50 -3.41
C HIS A 77 11.74 -2.64 -4.44
N GLU A 78 12.74 -2.82 -5.30
CA GLU A 78 12.75 -3.88 -6.32
C GLU A 78 12.75 -5.27 -5.67
N ARG A 79 13.64 -5.51 -4.70
CA ARG A 79 13.71 -6.80 -3.99
C ARG A 79 12.41 -7.13 -3.25
N MET A 80 11.80 -6.15 -2.58
CA MET A 80 10.51 -6.36 -1.90
C MET A 80 9.39 -6.62 -2.90
N THR A 81 9.44 -5.94 -4.05
CA THR A 81 8.47 -6.13 -5.13
C THR A 81 8.58 -7.51 -5.76
N ASP A 82 9.79 -8.06 -5.90
CA ASP A 82 10.00 -9.40 -6.44
C ASP A 82 9.49 -10.48 -5.48
N LEU A 83 9.71 -10.32 -4.17
CA LEU A 83 9.07 -11.18 -3.16
C LEU A 83 7.54 -11.11 -3.25
N ARG A 84 6.98 -9.91 -3.38
CA ARG A 84 5.53 -9.75 -3.52
C ARG A 84 5.02 -10.38 -4.81
N LYS A 85 5.73 -10.25 -5.93
CA LYS A 85 5.36 -10.92 -7.20
C LYS A 85 5.41 -12.44 -7.07
N LYS A 86 6.36 -12.98 -6.29
CA LYS A 86 6.48 -14.41 -6.01
C LYS A 86 5.30 -14.94 -5.20
N TYR A 87 4.94 -14.25 -4.12
CA TYR A 87 3.98 -14.77 -3.13
C TYR A 87 2.55 -14.24 -3.24
N PHE A 88 2.33 -13.04 -3.77
CA PHE A 88 0.98 -12.48 -3.85
C PHE A 88 0.21 -13.16 -4.99
N PRO A 89 -1.07 -13.55 -4.80
CA PRO A 89 -1.83 -14.22 -5.85
C PRO A 89 -1.87 -13.40 -7.15
N LYS A 90 -1.26 -13.94 -8.21
CA LYS A 90 -1.00 -13.23 -9.48
C LYS A 90 -2.24 -12.56 -10.08
N LYS A 91 -3.39 -13.23 -10.02
CA LYS A 91 -4.67 -12.76 -10.59
C LYS A 91 -5.17 -11.45 -9.97
N ILE A 92 -4.77 -11.16 -8.72
CA ILE A 92 -5.23 -9.99 -7.97
C ILE A 92 -4.09 -9.06 -7.54
N ASN A 93 -2.83 -9.39 -7.88
CA ASN A 93 -1.69 -8.55 -7.56
C ASN A 93 -1.59 -7.36 -8.54
N LYS A 94 -2.10 -6.20 -8.13
CA LYS A 94 -2.11 -4.97 -8.94
C LYS A 94 -1.00 -3.98 -8.60
N LEU A 95 -0.24 -4.23 -7.53
CA LEU A 95 0.64 -3.25 -6.90
C LEU A 95 2.04 -3.84 -6.66
N ALA A 96 3.05 -2.98 -6.77
CA ALA A 96 4.38 -3.23 -6.24
C ALA A 96 4.37 -3.30 -4.70
N ALA A 97 5.47 -3.74 -4.09
CA ALA A 97 5.60 -3.74 -2.64
C ALA A 97 5.67 -2.30 -2.11
N HIS A 98 5.04 -2.05 -0.96
CA HIS A 98 4.86 -0.70 -0.42
C HIS A 98 4.76 -0.73 1.10
N LEU A 99 5.01 0.43 1.71
CA LEU A 99 4.83 0.69 3.14
C LEU A 99 3.77 1.78 3.31
N THR A 100 2.53 1.38 3.58
CA THR A 100 1.40 2.31 3.69
C THR A 100 1.39 3.05 5.03
N LEU A 101 1.23 4.37 4.98
CA LEU A 101 0.98 5.21 6.15
C LEU A 101 -0.52 5.53 6.27
N TYR A 102 -1.17 5.89 5.16
CA TYR A 102 -2.59 6.21 5.09
C TYR A 102 -3.25 5.54 3.89
N HIS A 103 -4.51 5.11 4.03
CA HIS A 103 -5.20 4.23 3.08
C HIS A 103 -6.29 4.93 2.28
N ALA A 104 -6.94 5.94 2.87
CA ALA A 104 -8.05 6.65 2.25
C ALA A 104 -8.14 8.07 2.81
N LEU A 105 -7.28 8.97 2.35
CA LEU A 105 -7.41 10.40 2.62
C LEU A 105 -8.44 11.03 1.65
N PRO A 106 -9.37 11.85 2.13
CA PRO A 106 -10.43 12.44 1.30
C PRO A 106 -9.87 13.45 0.28
N GLY A 107 -10.30 13.35 -0.97
CA GLY A 107 -9.91 14.27 -2.04
C GLY A 107 -10.27 15.72 -1.74
N SER A 108 -11.39 15.96 -1.06
CA SER A 108 -11.84 17.29 -0.64
C SER A 108 -10.84 18.02 0.28
N LYS A 109 -9.99 17.29 1.01
CA LYS A 109 -8.97 17.85 1.92
C LYS A 109 -7.57 17.87 1.33
N LEU A 110 -7.41 17.41 0.08
CA LEU A 110 -6.10 17.16 -0.51
C LEU A 110 -5.24 18.43 -0.58
N ASN A 111 -5.75 19.48 -1.21
CA ASN A 111 -5.01 20.72 -1.45
C ASN A 111 -4.93 21.62 -0.21
N SER A 112 -5.96 21.58 0.64
CA SER A 112 -6.06 22.45 1.83
C SER A 112 -5.26 21.92 3.02
N HIS A 113 -5.17 20.59 3.20
CA HIS A 113 -4.57 19.99 4.39
C HIS A 113 -3.47 18.98 4.02
N VAL A 114 -3.79 17.97 3.22
CA VAL A 114 -2.88 16.82 3.02
C VAL A 114 -1.56 17.22 2.37
N ILE A 115 -1.59 17.87 1.20
CA ILE A 115 -0.38 18.27 0.48
C ILE A 115 0.49 19.24 1.30
N PRO A 116 -0.06 20.31 1.90
CA PRO A 116 0.69 21.18 2.81
C PRO A 116 1.36 20.42 3.97
N SER A 117 0.62 19.54 4.66
CA SER A 117 1.17 18.75 5.77
C SER A 117 2.30 17.81 5.32
N LEU A 118 2.17 17.18 4.15
CA LEU A 118 3.21 16.32 3.56
C LEU A 118 4.47 17.12 3.21
N LEU A 119 4.33 18.32 2.67
CA LEU A 119 5.48 19.22 2.39
C LEU A 119 6.19 19.61 3.69
N GLU A 120 5.44 19.98 4.71
CA GLU A 120 6.03 20.45 5.97
C GLU A 120 6.77 19.33 6.71
N VAL A 121 6.16 18.15 6.82
CA VAL A 121 6.83 17.01 7.48
C VAL A 121 8.08 16.60 6.71
N THR A 122 8.02 16.52 5.38
CA THR A 122 9.16 16.07 4.57
C THR A 122 10.31 17.07 4.53
N LYS A 123 10.02 18.37 4.68
CA LYS A 123 11.04 19.42 4.81
C LYS A 123 11.89 19.24 6.08
N ARG A 124 11.30 18.76 7.17
CA ARG A 124 11.96 18.59 8.48
C ARG A 124 12.55 17.20 8.70
N THR A 125 12.09 16.20 7.96
CA THR A 125 12.55 14.82 8.08
C THR A 125 13.78 14.58 7.19
N PRO A 126 14.93 14.16 7.74
CA PRO A 126 16.05 13.64 6.94
C PRO A 126 15.72 12.25 6.37
N PRO A 127 16.31 11.84 5.24
CA PRO A 127 16.32 10.43 4.85
C PRO A 127 16.84 9.55 5.99
N PHE A 128 16.26 8.35 6.15
CA PHE A 128 16.61 7.46 7.26
C PHE A 128 16.65 5.99 6.83
N ARG A 129 17.42 5.18 7.55
CA ARG A 129 17.51 3.74 7.30
C ARG A 129 16.18 3.04 7.59
N VAL A 130 15.77 2.17 6.67
CA VAL A 130 14.64 1.25 6.83
C VAL A 130 15.18 -0.17 6.76
N GLU A 131 14.75 -1.01 7.69
CA GLU A 131 15.13 -2.41 7.74
C GLU A 131 13.89 -3.30 7.73
N ALA A 132 13.80 -4.15 6.71
CA ALA A 132 12.81 -5.21 6.59
C ALA A 132 13.32 -6.42 7.38
N THR A 133 12.63 -6.79 8.46
CA THR A 133 13.07 -7.79 9.45
C THR A 133 12.29 -9.09 9.29
N GLU A 134 11.58 -9.55 10.31
CA GLU A 134 11.00 -10.89 10.33
C GLU A 134 9.68 -10.98 9.56
N PRO A 135 9.46 -12.06 8.79
CA PRO A 135 8.15 -12.43 8.28
C PRO A 135 7.20 -12.76 9.43
N PHE A 136 5.95 -12.32 9.32
CA PHE A 136 4.91 -12.63 10.30
C PHE A 136 3.59 -12.99 9.61
N ARG A 137 2.83 -13.86 10.27
CA ARG A 137 1.54 -14.34 9.79
C ARG A 137 0.46 -13.26 9.90
N MET A 138 -0.39 -13.19 8.90
CA MET A 138 -1.65 -12.43 8.90
C MET A 138 -2.82 -13.40 8.69
N LYS A 139 -4.06 -12.99 9.00
CA LYS A 139 -5.24 -13.86 8.88
C LYS A 139 -5.39 -14.52 7.49
N LYS A 140 -5.18 -13.76 6.41
CA LYS A 140 -5.33 -14.24 5.01
C LYS A 140 -4.05 -14.10 4.19
N GLY A 141 -2.89 -14.21 4.85
CA GLY A 141 -1.61 -13.85 4.24
C GLY A 141 -0.42 -13.82 5.18
N PHE A 142 0.64 -13.15 4.75
CA PHE A 142 1.80 -12.81 5.58
C PHE A 142 2.50 -11.56 5.02
N ALA A 143 3.34 -10.98 5.86
CA ALA A 143 4.09 -9.77 5.56
C ALA A 143 5.48 -9.81 6.18
N ILE A 144 6.37 -8.92 5.75
CA ILE A 144 7.66 -8.66 6.40
C ILE A 144 7.52 -7.40 7.25
N SER A 145 7.94 -7.49 8.52
CA SER A 145 7.94 -6.35 9.44
C SER A 145 9.00 -5.32 9.05
N VAL A 146 8.79 -4.06 9.42
CA VAL A 146 9.86 -3.06 9.47
C VAL A 146 10.37 -2.95 10.91
N SER A 147 11.69 -2.90 11.09
CA SER A 147 12.34 -2.73 12.38
C SER A 147 11.82 -1.50 13.13
N THR A 148 11.46 -1.67 14.40
CA THR A 148 11.08 -0.53 15.26
C THR A 148 12.22 0.46 15.41
N GLN A 149 13.47 0.00 15.49
CA GLN A 149 14.65 0.85 15.64
C GLN A 149 15.02 1.52 14.31
N ASN A 150 14.96 0.76 13.21
CA ASN A 150 15.37 1.20 11.88
C ASN A 150 14.16 1.32 10.95
N GLY A 151 13.50 2.49 11.00
CA GLY A 151 12.46 2.89 10.06
C GLY A 151 11.05 2.93 10.67
N GLY A 152 10.72 1.97 11.54
CA GLY A 152 9.38 1.85 12.13
C GLY A 152 9.04 3.01 13.08
N ARG A 153 9.97 3.43 13.95
CA ARG A 153 9.79 4.59 14.83
C ARG A 153 9.63 5.88 14.02
N GLN A 154 10.45 6.08 13.00
CA GLN A 154 10.41 7.25 12.12
C GLN A 154 9.08 7.30 11.34
N ALA A 155 8.64 6.17 10.78
CA ALA A 155 7.34 6.06 10.11
C ALA A 155 6.18 6.41 11.06
N LYS A 156 6.21 5.90 12.31
CA LYS A 156 5.22 6.22 13.35
C LYS A 156 5.24 7.70 13.73
N GLN A 157 6.42 8.33 13.80
CA GLN A 157 6.54 9.77 14.08
C GLN A 157 5.98 10.61 12.93
N ILE A 158 6.29 10.26 11.68
CA ILE A 158 5.73 10.94 10.50
C ILE A 158 4.21 10.83 10.50
N HIS A 159 3.68 9.62 10.70
CA HIS A 159 2.24 9.39 10.81
C HIS A 159 1.62 10.20 11.96
N GLY A 160 2.20 10.16 13.16
CA GLY A 160 1.69 10.93 14.31
C GLY A 160 1.67 12.44 14.05
N ASN A 161 2.70 12.98 13.41
CA ASN A 161 2.79 14.41 13.07
C ASN A 161 1.77 14.84 12.02
N LEU A 162 1.46 13.96 11.06
CA LEU A 162 0.42 14.22 10.06
C LEU A 162 -0.96 14.11 10.70
N GLN A 163 -1.20 13.03 11.45
CA GLN A 163 -2.46 12.75 12.12
C GLN A 163 -2.84 13.86 13.11
N SER A 164 -1.89 14.40 13.88
CA SER A 164 -2.17 15.49 14.84
C SER A 164 -2.69 16.77 14.18
N GLN A 165 -2.35 17.01 12.91
CA GLN A 165 -2.86 18.15 12.13
C GLN A 165 -4.29 17.91 11.60
N TRP A 166 -4.70 16.65 11.51
CA TRP A 166 -5.91 16.24 10.80
C TRP A 166 -7.04 15.80 11.74
N THR A 167 -6.70 15.19 12.88
CA THR A 167 -7.68 14.64 13.83
C THR A 167 -8.66 15.68 14.36
N GLY A 168 -8.25 16.94 14.50
CA GLY A 168 -9.11 18.02 15.02
C GLY A 168 -10.34 18.29 14.16
N GLU A 169 -10.31 17.96 12.87
CA GLU A 169 -11.45 18.11 11.97
C GLU A 169 -12.26 16.82 11.77
N GLY A 170 -11.80 15.69 12.31
CA GLY A 170 -12.58 14.44 12.37
C GLY A 170 -12.77 13.67 11.06
N TRP A 171 -12.15 14.07 9.94
CA TRP A 171 -12.41 13.47 8.62
C TRP A 171 -11.65 12.17 8.31
N LEU A 172 -10.73 11.73 9.17
CA LEU A 172 -10.00 10.47 8.98
C LEU A 172 -10.93 9.27 9.17
N SER A 173 -10.75 8.23 8.36
CA SER A 173 -11.35 6.91 8.61
C SER A 173 -10.86 6.33 9.95
N ASP A 174 -11.56 5.35 10.52
CA ASP A 174 -11.09 4.70 11.76
C ASP A 174 -9.75 4.00 11.58
N GLN A 175 -9.50 3.44 10.39
CA GLN A 175 -8.21 2.84 10.04
C GLN A 175 -7.08 3.87 10.03
N ASP A 176 -7.31 5.03 9.41
CA ASP A 176 -6.29 6.08 9.28
C ASP A 176 -6.18 6.95 10.55
N ALA A 177 -7.19 6.94 11.41
CA ALA A 177 -7.14 7.48 12.78
C ALA A 177 -6.42 6.53 13.76
N GLY A 178 -6.19 5.27 13.37
CA GLY A 178 -5.51 4.27 14.17
C GLY A 178 -3.99 4.47 14.29
N GLY A 179 -3.33 3.47 14.87
CA GLY A 179 -1.87 3.44 14.98
C GLY A 179 -1.17 2.99 13.69
N CYS A 180 0.05 3.47 13.46
CA CYS A 180 0.85 3.12 12.30
C CYS A 180 1.91 2.06 12.63
N ARG A 181 1.80 0.88 12.02
CA ARG A 181 2.83 -0.16 11.99
C ARG A 181 3.03 -0.63 10.55
N VAL A 182 3.97 0.00 9.87
CA VAL A 182 4.30 -0.30 8.47
C VAL A 182 4.91 -1.69 8.32
N HIS A 183 4.58 -2.35 7.21
CA HIS A 183 5.06 -3.67 6.84
C HIS A 183 4.93 -3.86 5.33
N TYR A 184 5.73 -4.76 4.76
CA TYR A 184 5.59 -5.18 3.36
C TYR A 184 4.64 -6.36 3.28
N THR A 185 3.41 -6.16 2.81
CA THR A 185 2.51 -7.28 2.54
C THR A 185 3.00 -8.07 1.32
N LEU A 186 3.33 -9.34 1.53
CA LEU A 186 3.79 -10.24 0.46
C LEU A 186 2.68 -11.16 -0.03
N MET A 187 1.77 -11.56 0.84
CA MET A 187 0.59 -12.36 0.49
C MET A 187 -0.61 -11.84 1.27
N ASN A 188 -1.77 -11.72 0.63
CA ASN A 188 -3.04 -11.39 1.28
C ASN A 188 -4.20 -11.91 0.42
N LYS A 189 -5.39 -11.99 1.02
CA LYS A 189 -6.64 -12.45 0.38
C LYS A 189 -6.58 -13.91 -0.11
N VAL A 190 -5.83 -14.75 0.60
CA VAL A 190 -5.81 -16.20 0.42
C VAL A 190 -6.60 -16.83 1.57
N ASP A 191 -7.59 -17.65 1.23
CA ASP A 191 -8.47 -18.31 2.21
C ASP A 191 -7.92 -19.67 2.68
N ASP A 192 -7.06 -20.31 1.87
CA ASP A 192 -6.40 -21.56 2.23
C ASP A 192 -5.26 -21.28 3.24
N GLU A 193 -5.49 -21.66 4.50
CA GLU A 193 -4.52 -21.44 5.57
C GLU A 193 -3.25 -22.29 5.46
N LEU A 194 -3.31 -23.43 4.76
CA LEU A 194 -2.16 -24.30 4.52
C LEU A 194 -1.27 -23.74 3.40
N GLU A 195 -1.86 -23.22 2.31
CA GLU A 195 -1.13 -22.51 1.26
C GLU A 195 -0.35 -21.32 1.84
N VAL A 196 -1.11 -20.44 2.51
CA VAL A 196 -0.76 -19.80 3.77
C VAL A 196 0.62 -20.11 4.38
N GLN A 197 0.55 -21.12 5.24
CA GLN A 197 1.63 -21.56 6.10
C GLN A 197 2.84 -22.05 5.29
N ASN A 198 2.62 -22.84 4.24
CA ASN A 198 3.69 -23.39 3.41
C ASN A 198 4.54 -22.29 2.75
N ALA A 199 3.90 -21.26 2.21
CA ALA A 199 4.60 -20.13 1.58
C ALA A 199 5.38 -19.28 2.61
N LEU A 200 4.84 -19.12 3.81
CA LEU A 200 5.55 -18.44 4.90
C LEU A 200 6.78 -19.24 5.37
N ASP A 201 6.64 -20.55 5.51
CA ASP A 201 7.73 -21.42 5.94
C ASP A 201 8.83 -21.50 4.87
N GLU A 202 8.47 -21.57 3.59
CA GLU A 202 9.42 -21.43 2.48
C GLU A 202 10.21 -20.12 2.59
N LEU A 203 9.54 -18.98 2.76
CA LEU A 203 10.20 -17.68 2.89
C LEU A 203 11.19 -17.67 4.06
N LYS A 204 10.82 -18.23 5.22
CA LYS A 204 11.68 -18.27 6.40
C LYS A 204 12.96 -19.09 6.21
N THR A 205 13.00 -20.02 5.26
CA THR A 205 14.23 -20.81 5.01
C THR A 205 15.38 -19.95 4.48
N PHE A 206 15.08 -18.94 3.65
CA PHE A 206 16.10 -18.15 2.95
C PHE A 206 16.10 -16.66 3.32
N TRP A 207 15.02 -16.12 3.89
CA TRP A 207 14.96 -14.71 4.26
C TRP A 207 15.85 -14.42 5.48
N LYS A 208 16.71 -13.40 5.37
CA LYS A 208 17.67 -12.98 6.42
C LYS A 208 17.55 -11.49 6.78
N GLY A 209 16.46 -10.86 6.39
CA GLY A 209 16.31 -9.40 6.47
C GLY A 209 16.99 -8.67 5.31
N ASP A 210 16.62 -7.40 5.16
CA ASP A 210 17.16 -6.51 4.14
C ASP A 210 17.03 -5.07 4.60
N SER A 211 17.81 -4.15 4.03
CA SER A 211 17.72 -2.75 4.39
C SER A 211 17.99 -1.81 3.22
N GLY A 212 17.55 -0.58 3.40
CA GLY A 212 17.71 0.52 2.46
C GLY A 212 17.41 1.83 3.15
N THR A 213 17.15 2.85 2.35
CA THR A 213 16.87 4.21 2.82
C THR A 213 15.43 4.60 2.50
N ALA A 214 14.70 5.17 3.44
CA ALA A 214 13.51 5.94 3.15
C ALA A 214 13.90 7.34 2.67
N GLU A 215 13.48 7.69 1.46
CA GLU A 215 13.87 8.94 0.78
C GLU A 215 12.75 9.98 0.75
N GLY A 216 11.54 9.61 1.18
CA GLY A 216 10.41 10.52 1.16
C GLY A 216 9.06 9.84 1.33
N LEU A 217 8.02 10.57 0.93
CA LEU A 217 6.65 10.10 0.85
C LEU A 217 6.18 10.09 -0.60
N ALA A 218 5.28 9.17 -0.92
CA ALA A 218 4.57 9.14 -2.19
C ALA A 218 3.06 9.22 -1.94
N LEU A 219 2.41 10.03 -2.74
CA LEU A 219 0.97 10.20 -2.78
C LEU A 219 0.41 9.51 -4.03
N TRP A 220 -0.69 8.80 -3.84
CA TRP A 220 -1.35 8.03 -4.88
C TRP A 220 -2.84 8.25 -4.84
N ARG A 221 -3.49 8.31 -6.01
CA ARG A 221 -4.95 8.27 -6.10
C ARG A 221 -5.42 6.83 -6.22
N TYR A 222 -6.42 6.46 -5.43
CA TYR A 222 -7.04 5.14 -5.51
C TYR A 222 -8.00 5.06 -6.71
N ASP A 223 -7.82 4.06 -7.56
CA ASP A 223 -8.66 3.81 -8.74
C ASP A 223 -9.00 2.32 -8.81
N ARG A 224 -10.11 1.90 -8.17
CA ARG A 224 -10.66 0.54 -8.28
C ARG A 224 -9.62 -0.58 -8.04
N GLY A 225 -8.76 -0.37 -7.04
CA GLY A 225 -7.69 -1.29 -6.65
C GLY A 225 -6.35 -1.06 -7.35
N PHE A 226 -6.27 -0.13 -8.29
CA PHE A 226 -5.02 0.43 -8.80
C PHE A 226 -4.66 1.68 -8.02
N TRP A 227 -3.37 1.94 -7.88
CA TRP A 227 -2.86 3.19 -7.33
C TRP A 227 -2.22 3.97 -8.46
N ARG A 228 -2.81 5.14 -8.75
CA ARG A 228 -2.29 6.06 -9.76
C ARG A 228 -1.31 7.00 -9.09
N TRP A 229 -0.11 7.10 -9.66
CA TRP A 229 0.91 8.02 -9.18
C TRP A 229 0.39 9.46 -9.22
N GLU A 230 0.54 10.18 -8.10
CA GLU A 230 0.21 11.60 -8.02
C GLU A 230 1.49 12.43 -7.85
N ARG A 231 2.20 12.25 -6.72
CA ARG A 231 3.31 13.13 -6.35
C ARG A 231 4.32 12.49 -5.39
N LYS A 232 5.60 12.85 -5.54
CA LYS A 232 6.69 12.57 -4.58
C LYS A 232 6.92 13.78 -3.67
N PHE A 233 7.21 13.51 -2.40
CA PHE A 233 7.70 14.47 -1.42
C PHE A 233 9.01 13.96 -0.83
N ALA A 234 10.14 14.47 -1.32
CA ALA A 234 11.46 14.03 -0.86
C ALA A 234 11.76 14.55 0.56
N PHE A 235 12.37 13.71 1.38
CA PHE A 235 12.93 14.10 2.67
C PHE A 235 14.13 15.04 2.47
N LYS A 236 14.13 16.15 3.21
CA LYS A 236 15.13 17.24 3.07
C LYS A 236 15.71 17.72 4.39
N GLY A 237 15.26 17.16 5.52
CA GLY A 237 15.78 17.53 6.83
C GLY A 237 17.29 17.28 6.90
N ALA A 238 17.99 18.11 7.66
CA ALA A 238 19.38 17.81 8.02
C ALA A 238 19.39 16.64 9.01
N VAL A 239 20.32 15.70 8.85
CA VAL A 239 20.62 14.75 9.92
C VAL A 239 21.17 15.59 11.06
N GLY A 240 20.46 15.63 12.19
CA GLY A 240 20.87 16.44 13.34
C GLY A 240 22.30 16.08 13.73
N GLY A 241 23.24 16.97 13.43
CA GLY A 241 24.54 16.99 14.08
C GLY A 241 24.27 17.26 15.56
N SER A 242 24.86 16.44 16.42
CA SER A 242 24.92 16.69 17.86
C SER A 242 25.36 18.12 18.10
N ALA A 243 24.42 19.02 18.42
CA ALA A 243 24.75 20.29 19.01
C ALA A 243 25.12 20.01 20.47
N THR A 244 26.37 19.64 20.70
CA THR A 244 27.01 19.81 21.99
C THR A 244 27.21 21.30 22.19
N ALA A 245 26.40 21.90 23.05
CA ALA A 245 26.73 23.11 23.79
C ALA A 245 26.63 22.77 25.28
#